data_AF-A0A4Q6AXW9-F1
#
_entry.id   AF-A0A4Q6AXW9-F1
#
_cell.length_a   1.000
_cell.length_b   1.000
_cell.length_c   1.000
_cell.angle_alpha   90.00
_cell.angle_beta   90.00
_cell.angle_gamma   90.00
#
_symmetry.space_group_name_H-M   'P 1'
#
loop_
_entity.id
_entity.type
_entity.pdbx_description
1 polymer ?
#
loop_
_entity_poly.entity_id
_entity_poly.type
_entity_poly.pdbx_seq_one_letter_code
_entity_poly.pdbx_strand_id
1 'polypeptide(L)'
;MIGTDFSDYFTEQDKAREGYKRVFENGFVTDYPLTIRHHEGRQTDVLYNASVYRDARENVLGVFAAARDVTAQKQASQYTRSLVEASLDPLVTISAEGKITDVNEATIKVTGVSREGLISTDFSDYFTEPDKAREGYKQVFEKGFVTDYPLTIRHRDGRFTDVLYNASVYRNSRGSVLGVFAAARDVTAQKKAEAEVAEQRKKELERLSELERFQKLTVGRELKMIELKKEIEDLRRQVHAQ
;
A
#
# COMPACT_ATOMS: atom_id res chain seq x y z
N MET A 1 -4.01 -32.62 37.05
CA MET A 1 -4.71 -31.37 37.40
C MET A 1 -5.24 -31.36 38.81
N ILE A 2 -5.90 -32.42 39.30
CA ILE A 2 -6.33 -32.45 40.71
C ILE A 2 -5.09 -32.48 41.62
N GLY A 3 -4.99 -31.52 42.54
CA GLY A 3 -3.89 -31.40 43.52
C GLY A 3 -2.69 -30.57 43.08
N THR A 4 -2.69 -30.00 41.87
CA THR A 4 -1.63 -29.13 41.34
C THR A 4 -2.11 -27.68 41.22
N ASP A 5 -1.20 -26.72 41.26
CA ASP A 5 -1.55 -25.31 41.09
C ASP A 5 -2.11 -25.07 39.68
N PHE A 6 -3.23 -24.36 39.59
CA PHE A 6 -3.89 -24.04 38.32
C PHE A 6 -2.96 -23.29 37.35
N SER A 7 -2.12 -22.40 37.89
CA SER A 7 -1.21 -21.55 37.11
C SER A 7 -0.13 -22.34 36.37
N ASP A 8 0.21 -23.56 36.83
CA ASP A 8 1.27 -24.40 36.23
C ASP A 8 0.96 -24.82 34.79
N TYR A 9 -0.33 -24.84 34.42
CA TYR A 9 -0.82 -25.18 33.10
C TYR A 9 -0.78 -24.02 32.11
N PHE A 10 -0.33 -22.84 32.53
CA PHE A 10 -0.26 -21.66 31.70
C PHE A 10 1.18 -21.20 31.50
N THR A 11 1.43 -20.63 30.33
CA THR A 11 2.74 -20.05 29.99
C THR A 11 2.97 -18.77 30.80
N GLU A 12 1.94 -17.97 30.99
CA GLU A 12 1.96 -16.72 31.74
C GLU A 12 1.41 -16.95 33.16
N GLN A 13 2.18 -17.61 34.04
CA GLN A 13 1.68 -18.04 35.36
C GLN A 13 1.13 -16.90 36.22
N ASP A 14 1.82 -15.75 36.27
CA ASP A 14 1.39 -14.60 37.08
C ASP A 14 0.07 -14.02 36.56
N LYS A 15 -0.09 -13.97 35.24
CA LYS A 15 -1.34 -13.56 34.59
C LYS A 15 -2.48 -14.54 34.88
N ALA A 16 -2.21 -15.84 34.88
CA ALA A 16 -3.19 -16.86 35.25
C ALA A 16 -3.64 -16.72 36.71
N ARG A 17 -2.71 -16.46 37.64
CA ARG A 17 -3.02 -16.19 39.05
C ARG A 17 -3.84 -14.91 39.22
N GLU A 18 -3.49 -13.85 38.50
CA GLU A 18 -4.23 -12.60 38.50
C GLU A 18 -5.67 -12.81 38.00
N GLY A 19 -5.83 -13.47 36.84
CA GLY A 19 -7.13 -13.81 36.29
C GLY A 19 -7.98 -14.63 37.27
N TYR A 20 -7.38 -15.62 37.93
CA TYR A 20 -8.05 -16.43 38.96
C TYR A 20 -8.46 -15.60 40.18
N LYS A 21 -7.60 -14.70 40.67
CA LYS A 21 -7.91 -13.79 41.78
C LYS A 21 -9.11 -12.89 41.47
N ARG A 22 -9.16 -12.34 40.25
CA ARG A 22 -10.28 -11.52 39.77
C ARG A 22 -11.63 -12.25 39.81
N VAL A 23 -11.65 -13.57 39.64
CA VAL A 23 -12.90 -14.36 39.74
C VAL A 23 -13.47 -14.31 41.16
N PHE A 24 -12.63 -14.37 42.20
CA PHE A 24 -13.10 -14.27 43.58
C PHE A 24 -13.44 -12.84 43.99
N GLU A 25 -12.70 -11.85 43.47
CA GLU A 25 -12.95 -10.44 43.75
C GLU A 25 -14.24 -9.94 43.08
N ASN A 26 -14.47 -10.29 41.81
CA ASN A 26 -15.58 -9.77 41.01
C ASN A 26 -16.73 -10.76 40.82
N GLY A 27 -16.58 -12.01 41.28
CA GLY A 27 -17.52 -13.10 41.06
C GLY A 27 -17.39 -13.79 39.68
N PHE A 28 -16.76 -13.14 38.70
CA PHE A 28 -16.53 -13.71 37.37
C PHE A 28 -15.36 -13.04 36.62
N VAL A 29 -14.91 -13.69 35.55
CA VAL A 29 -14.03 -13.14 34.51
C VAL A 29 -14.51 -13.63 33.15
N THR A 30 -14.47 -12.74 32.15
CA THR A 30 -14.86 -13.05 30.77
C THR A 30 -13.75 -12.69 29.79
N ASP A 31 -13.61 -13.50 28.75
CA ASP A 31 -12.66 -13.37 27.64
C ASP A 31 -11.22 -13.08 28.10
N TYR A 32 -10.80 -13.68 29.22
CA TYR A 32 -9.47 -13.44 29.78
C TYR A 32 -8.42 -14.22 28.98
N PRO A 33 -7.49 -13.55 28.27
CA PRO A 33 -6.59 -14.22 27.35
C PRO A 33 -5.48 -14.95 28.11
N LEU A 34 -5.36 -16.26 27.90
CA LEU A 34 -4.32 -17.09 28.49
C LEU A 34 -3.72 -18.04 27.46
N THR A 35 -2.49 -18.51 27.71
CA THR A 35 -1.84 -19.52 26.88
C THR A 35 -1.67 -20.81 27.67
N ILE A 36 -2.44 -21.85 27.34
CA ILE A 36 -2.31 -23.18 27.95
C ILE A 36 -1.06 -23.86 27.39
N ARG A 37 -0.23 -24.38 28.28
CA ARG A 37 0.93 -25.21 27.98
C ARG A 37 0.58 -26.67 28.23
N HIS A 38 0.54 -27.45 27.16
CA HIS A 38 0.30 -28.90 27.23
C HIS A 38 1.57 -29.63 27.68
N HIS A 39 1.41 -30.84 28.22
CA HIS A 39 2.52 -31.66 28.69
C HIS A 39 3.53 -32.01 27.57
N GLU A 40 3.07 -32.06 26.32
CA GLU A 40 3.89 -32.34 25.13
C GLU A 40 4.57 -31.08 24.53
N GLY A 41 4.53 -29.95 25.24
CA GLY A 41 5.14 -28.68 24.80
C GLY A 41 4.30 -27.86 23.82
N ARG A 42 3.20 -28.42 23.29
CA ARG A 42 2.22 -27.67 22.50
C ARG A 42 1.62 -26.53 23.33
N GLN A 43 1.40 -25.39 22.69
CA GLN A 43 0.71 -24.24 23.29
C GLN A 43 -0.65 -24.02 22.64
N THR A 44 -1.60 -23.48 23.39
CA THR A 44 -2.94 -23.15 22.91
C THR A 44 -3.35 -21.80 23.47
N ASP A 45 -3.60 -20.84 22.58
CA ASP A 45 -4.19 -19.57 22.95
C ASP A 45 -5.67 -19.80 23.29
N VAL A 46 -6.09 -19.40 24.48
CA VAL A 46 -7.48 -19.55 24.94
C VAL A 46 -8.05 -18.24 25.47
N LEU A 47 -9.36 -18.07 25.29
CA LEU A 47 -10.16 -17.13 26.07
C LEU A 47 -10.77 -17.87 27.24
N TYR A 48 -10.34 -17.50 28.44
CA TYR A 48 -10.76 -18.10 29.70
C TYR A 48 -11.94 -17.32 30.29
N ASN A 49 -13.02 -18.05 30.54
CA ASN A 49 -14.22 -17.58 31.23
C ASN A 49 -14.35 -18.35 32.52
N ALA A 50 -14.56 -17.65 33.64
CA ALA A 50 -14.79 -18.31 34.91
C ALA A 50 -15.74 -17.53 35.81
N SER A 51 -16.47 -18.24 36.64
CA SER A 51 -17.41 -17.67 37.61
C SER A 51 -17.36 -18.47 38.91
N VAL A 52 -17.51 -17.78 40.04
CA VAL A 52 -17.75 -18.48 41.30
C VAL A 52 -19.13 -19.14 41.28
N TYR A 53 -19.25 -20.33 41.87
CA TYR A 53 -20.56 -20.91 42.18
C TYR A 53 -20.72 -21.00 43.70
N ARG A 54 -21.96 -20.81 44.14
CA ARG A 54 -22.31 -20.62 45.55
C ARG A 54 -23.34 -21.64 46.00
N ASP A 55 -23.35 -21.93 47.29
CA ASP A 55 -24.43 -22.69 47.92
C ASP A 55 -25.69 -21.81 48.12
N ALA A 56 -26.76 -22.41 48.67
CA ALA A 56 -28.00 -21.70 48.99
C ALA A 56 -27.85 -20.63 50.10
N ARG A 57 -26.70 -20.55 50.77
CA ARG A 57 -26.36 -19.57 51.81
C ARG A 57 -25.34 -18.54 51.31
N GLU A 58 -25.16 -18.45 49.99
CA GLU A 58 -24.23 -17.56 49.28
C GLU A 58 -22.74 -17.79 49.55
N ASN A 59 -22.35 -18.89 50.20
CA ASN A 59 -20.95 -19.23 50.39
C ASN A 59 -20.34 -19.69 49.06
N VAL A 60 -19.14 -19.19 48.74
CA VAL A 60 -18.40 -19.64 47.56
C VAL A 60 -17.95 -21.08 47.77
N LEU A 61 -18.46 -21.98 46.92
CA LEU A 61 -18.08 -23.39 46.93
C LEU A 61 -16.89 -23.66 46.00
N GLY A 62 -16.72 -22.85 44.96
CA GLY A 62 -15.60 -22.97 44.04
C GLY A 62 -15.75 -22.13 42.78
N VAL A 63 -14.93 -22.43 41.79
CA VAL A 63 -14.92 -21.77 40.48
C VAL A 63 -15.32 -22.76 39.40
N PHE A 64 -16.28 -22.35 38.57
CA PHE A 64 -16.54 -22.98 37.28
C PHE A 64 -15.75 -22.23 36.21
N ALA A 65 -15.10 -22.95 35.31
CA ALA A 65 -14.24 -22.36 34.29
C ALA A 65 -14.38 -23.07 32.93
N ALA A 66 -14.32 -22.30 31.86
CA ALA A 66 -14.28 -22.77 30.48
C ALA A 66 -13.21 -22.01 29.71
N ALA A 67 -12.50 -22.72 28.83
CA ALA A 67 -11.50 -22.15 27.95
C ALA A 67 -11.91 -22.38 26.50
N ARG A 68 -12.06 -21.31 25.73
CA ARG A 68 -12.31 -21.38 24.29
C ARG A 68 -10.97 -21.29 23.57
N ASP A 69 -10.62 -22.31 22.78
CA ASP A 69 -9.46 -22.27 21.89
C ASP A 69 -9.67 -21.20 20.81
N VAL A 70 -8.72 -20.26 20.73
CA VAL A 70 -8.68 -19.19 19.73
C VAL A 70 -7.38 -19.20 18.92
N THR A 71 -6.58 -20.27 19.03
CA THR A 71 -5.27 -20.41 18.40
C THR A 71 -5.37 -20.24 16.89
N ALA A 72 -6.24 -21.01 16.23
CA ALA A 72 -6.42 -20.95 14.78
C ALA A 72 -6.90 -19.56 14.30
N GLN A 73 -7.82 -18.94 15.04
CA GLN A 73 -8.33 -17.60 14.72
C GLN A 73 -7.24 -16.53 14.84
N LYS A 74 -6.45 -16.57 15.92
CA LYS A 74 -5.36 -15.63 16.16
C LYS A 74 -4.24 -15.79 15.14
N GLN A 75 -3.86 -17.02 14.82
CA GLN A 75 -2.86 -17.32 13.79
C GLN A 75 -3.32 -16.86 12.40
N ALA A 76 -4.57 -17.13 12.01
CA ALA A 76 -5.12 -16.68 10.73
C ALA A 76 -5.14 -15.13 10.63
N SER A 77 -5.52 -14.46 11.71
CA SER A 77 -5.51 -12.99 11.78
C SER A 77 -4.09 -12.42 11.68
N GLN A 78 -3.14 -12.97 12.43
CA GLN A 78 -1.73 -12.56 12.39
C GLN A 78 -1.11 -12.82 11.01
N TYR A 79 -1.35 -13.98 10.42
CA TYR A 79 -0.88 -14.31 9.07
C TYR A 79 -1.39 -13.31 8.04
N THR A 80 -2.69 -13.00 8.07
CA THR A 80 -3.30 -12.01 7.16
C THR A 80 -2.66 -10.63 7.35
N ARG A 81 -2.46 -10.20 8.61
CA ARG A 81 -1.78 -8.94 8.91
C ARG A 81 -0.34 -8.93 8.38
N SER A 82 0.41 -10.02 8.58
CA SER A 82 1.77 -10.14 8.09
C SER A 82 1.87 -10.06 6.56
N LEU A 83 0.91 -10.60 5.82
CA LEU A 83 0.87 -10.46 4.36
C LEU A 83 0.67 -9.02 3.91
N VAL A 84 -0.24 -8.29 4.57
CA VAL A 84 -0.49 -6.86 4.28
C VAL A 84 0.74 -6.01 4.61
N GLU A 85 1.41 -6.28 5.74
CA GLU A 85 2.61 -5.55 6.16
C GLU A 85 3.87 -5.90 5.36
N ALA A 86 3.93 -7.10 4.78
CA ALA A 86 5.04 -7.51 3.93
C ALA A 86 5.03 -6.84 2.54
N SER A 87 3.89 -6.27 2.12
CA SER A 87 3.78 -5.53 0.86
C SER A 87 4.68 -4.30 0.87
N LEU A 88 5.50 -4.15 -0.18
CA LEU A 88 6.31 -2.97 -0.41
C LEU A 88 5.49 -1.80 -0.96
N ASP A 89 4.38 -2.11 -1.65
CA ASP A 89 3.44 -1.09 -2.11
C ASP A 89 2.63 -0.56 -0.91
N PRO A 90 2.42 0.76 -0.82
CA PRO A 90 1.43 1.38 0.04
C PRO A 90 0.05 0.74 -0.13
N LEU A 91 -0.49 0.19 0.97
CA LEU A 91 -1.83 -0.38 1.05
C LEU A 91 -2.70 0.45 2.00
N VAL A 92 -3.93 0.70 1.58
CA VAL A 92 -4.92 1.52 2.28
C VAL A 92 -6.30 0.86 2.17
N THR A 93 -7.05 0.86 3.26
CA THR A 93 -8.51 0.65 3.22
C THR A 93 -9.23 1.97 3.52
N ILE A 94 -10.32 2.21 2.80
CA ILE A 94 -11.11 3.45 2.87
C ILE A 94 -12.58 3.06 3.08
N SER A 95 -13.25 3.68 4.06
CA SER A 95 -14.69 3.52 4.29
C SER A 95 -15.52 4.13 3.15
N ALA A 96 -16.82 3.84 3.11
CA ALA A 96 -17.75 4.43 2.13
C ALA A 96 -17.82 5.96 2.19
N GLU A 97 -17.51 6.56 3.33
CA GLU A 97 -17.44 8.01 3.56
C GLU A 97 -16.10 8.63 3.12
N GLY A 98 -15.19 7.85 2.54
CA GLY A 98 -13.87 8.34 2.12
C GLY A 98 -12.88 8.48 3.28
N LYS A 99 -13.08 7.78 4.40
CA LYS A 99 -12.17 7.83 5.55
C LYS A 99 -11.21 6.66 5.56
N ILE A 100 -9.94 6.90 5.84
CA ILE A 100 -8.95 5.80 5.96
C ILE A 100 -9.28 4.93 7.18
N THR A 101 -9.41 3.63 6.98
CA THR A 101 -9.75 2.65 8.03
C THR A 101 -8.58 1.77 8.47
N ASP A 102 -7.60 1.55 7.59
CA ASP A 102 -6.36 0.82 7.91
C ASP A 102 -5.30 1.12 6.85
N VAL A 103 -4.04 0.96 7.24
CA VAL A 103 -2.86 1.20 6.41
C VAL A 103 -1.77 0.20 6.74
N ASN A 104 -0.88 -0.11 5.79
CA ASN A 104 0.36 -0.83 6.06
C ASN A 104 1.54 0.13 6.33
N GLU A 105 2.69 -0.43 6.72
CA GLU A 105 3.93 0.34 6.96
C GLU A 105 4.44 1.08 5.71
N ALA A 106 4.20 0.56 4.51
CA ALA A 106 4.60 1.26 3.27
C ALA A 106 3.83 2.58 3.09
N THR A 107 2.54 2.61 3.42
CA THR A 107 1.74 3.85 3.41
C THR A 107 2.27 4.88 4.41
N ILE A 108 2.64 4.45 5.60
CA ILE A 108 3.24 5.33 6.63
C ILE A 108 4.55 5.93 6.09
N LYS A 109 5.40 5.12 5.45
CA LYS A 109 6.67 5.59 4.89
C LYS A 109 6.51 6.57 3.74
N VAL A 110 5.56 6.33 2.82
CA VAL A 110 5.38 7.20 1.63
C VAL A 110 4.68 8.51 1.97
N THR A 111 3.78 8.52 2.97
CA THR A 111 3.11 9.75 3.44
C THR A 111 3.92 10.48 4.51
N GLY A 112 4.74 9.74 5.26
CA GLY A 112 5.45 10.23 6.45
C GLY A 112 4.54 10.45 7.66
N VAL A 113 3.27 10.05 7.59
CA VAL A 113 2.29 10.25 8.67
C VAL A 113 2.12 8.95 9.43
N SER A 114 2.07 9.01 10.77
CA SER A 114 1.88 7.81 11.58
C SER A 114 0.51 7.18 11.31
N ARG A 115 0.37 5.89 11.62
CA ARG A 115 -0.91 5.19 11.48
C ARG A 115 -2.04 5.97 12.16
N GLU A 116 -1.84 6.41 13.40
CA GLU A 116 -2.84 7.14 14.18
C GLU A 116 -3.22 8.48 13.55
N GLY A 117 -2.29 9.14 12.85
CA GLY A 117 -2.56 10.37 12.11
C GLY A 117 -3.21 10.16 10.73
N LEU A 118 -3.20 8.93 10.21
CA LEU A 118 -3.85 8.54 8.96
C LEU A 118 -5.26 8.00 9.21
N ILE A 119 -5.49 7.26 10.29
CA ILE A 119 -6.81 6.65 10.55
C ILE A 119 -7.87 7.76 10.75
N SER A 120 -9.06 7.54 10.17
CA SER A 120 -10.23 8.42 10.21
C SER A 120 -10.09 9.77 9.49
N THR A 121 -8.98 10.04 8.80
CA THR A 121 -8.82 11.24 7.96
C THR A 121 -9.36 11.01 6.55
N ASP A 122 -9.56 12.09 5.78
CA ASP A 122 -9.95 11.98 4.37
C ASP A 122 -8.74 11.51 3.55
N PHE A 123 -8.91 10.40 2.81
CA PHE A 123 -7.82 9.80 2.04
C PHE A 123 -7.24 10.76 0.98
N SER A 124 -8.06 11.69 0.47
CA SER A 124 -7.69 12.58 -0.63
C SER A 124 -6.69 13.67 -0.21
N ASP A 125 -6.58 13.96 1.09
CA ASP A 125 -5.69 15.00 1.63
C ASP A 125 -4.18 14.68 1.47
N TYR A 126 -3.87 13.40 1.23
CA TYR A 126 -2.51 12.89 1.07
C TYR A 126 -2.04 12.86 -0.39
N PHE A 127 -2.85 13.37 -1.33
CA PHE A 127 -2.49 13.51 -2.73
C PHE A 127 -2.28 14.98 -3.10
N THR A 128 -1.52 15.22 -4.17
CA THR A 128 -1.35 16.58 -4.72
C THR A 128 -2.62 17.10 -5.38
N GLU A 129 -3.46 16.20 -5.89
CA GLU A 129 -4.73 16.50 -6.58
C GLU A 129 -5.89 15.78 -5.87
N PRO A 130 -6.42 16.33 -4.76
CA PRO A 130 -7.48 15.67 -3.97
C PRO A 130 -8.75 15.37 -4.78
N ASP A 131 -9.15 16.27 -5.67
CA ASP A 131 -10.37 16.08 -6.48
C ASP A 131 -10.23 14.95 -7.49
N LYS A 132 -9.04 14.79 -8.08
CA LYS A 132 -8.72 13.66 -8.96
C LYS A 132 -8.72 12.33 -8.19
N ALA A 133 -8.21 12.33 -6.96
CA ALA A 133 -8.27 11.16 -6.09
C ALA A 133 -9.73 10.79 -5.75
N ARG A 134 -10.58 11.78 -5.45
CA ARG A 134 -12.02 11.59 -5.23
C ARG A 134 -12.75 11.07 -6.45
N GLU A 135 -12.39 11.53 -7.65
CA GLU A 135 -12.93 11.01 -8.90
C GLU A 135 -12.59 9.52 -9.06
N GLY A 136 -11.31 9.15 -8.89
CA GLY A 136 -10.89 7.74 -8.94
C GLY A 136 -11.64 6.88 -7.94
N TYR A 137 -11.80 7.36 -6.71
CA TYR A 137 -12.59 6.68 -5.66
C TYR A 137 -14.06 6.48 -6.05
N LYS A 138 -14.72 7.50 -6.62
CA LYS A 138 -16.10 7.37 -7.13
C LYS A 138 -16.19 6.31 -8.23
N GLN A 139 -15.24 6.29 -9.16
CA GLN A 139 -15.19 5.28 -10.21
C GLN A 139 -15.06 3.85 -9.65
N VAL A 140 -14.38 3.65 -8.53
CA VAL A 140 -14.32 2.33 -7.86
C VAL A 140 -15.71 1.88 -7.40
N PHE A 141 -16.52 2.77 -6.83
CA PHE A 141 -17.89 2.40 -6.42
C PHE A 141 -18.82 2.15 -7.61
N GLU A 142 -18.65 2.89 -8.70
CA GLU A 142 -19.46 2.74 -9.91
C GLU A 142 -19.11 1.46 -10.70
N LYS A 143 -17.82 1.20 -10.89
CA LYS A 143 -17.31 0.11 -11.76
C LYS A 143 -16.87 -1.13 -10.99
N GLY A 144 -16.73 -1.03 -9.68
CA GLY A 144 -16.18 -2.05 -8.80
C GLY A 144 -14.65 -2.00 -8.65
N PHE A 145 -13.94 -1.35 -9.57
CA PHE A 145 -12.49 -1.22 -9.55
C PHE A 145 -11.98 -0.06 -10.42
N VAL A 146 -10.73 0.35 -10.18
CA VAL A 146 -9.89 1.14 -11.09
C VAL A 146 -8.49 0.52 -11.13
N THR A 147 -7.84 0.59 -12.29
CA THR A 147 -6.48 0.09 -12.50
C THR A 147 -5.60 1.17 -13.08
N ASP A 148 -4.34 1.18 -12.66
CA ASP A 148 -3.30 2.10 -13.11
C ASP A 148 -3.74 3.58 -13.11
N TYR A 149 -4.53 3.98 -12.11
CA TYR A 149 -5.04 5.35 -12.02
C TYR A 149 -3.94 6.29 -11.52
N PRO A 150 -3.47 7.26 -12.33
CA PRO A 150 -2.28 8.03 -12.00
C PRO A 150 -2.56 9.08 -10.93
N LEU A 151 -1.85 8.97 -9.81
CA LEU A 151 -1.90 9.92 -8.71
C LEU A 151 -0.48 10.26 -8.25
N THR A 152 -0.36 11.32 -7.45
CA THR A 152 0.91 11.70 -6.82
C THR A 152 0.68 11.88 -5.33
N ILE A 153 1.33 11.05 -4.53
CA ILE A 153 1.27 11.11 -3.06
C ILE A 153 2.16 12.24 -2.59
N ARG A 154 1.67 13.03 -1.63
CA ARG A 154 2.41 14.09 -0.96
C ARG A 154 2.87 13.61 0.42
N HIS A 155 4.18 13.50 0.59
CA HIS A 155 4.79 13.24 1.88
C HIS A 155 4.77 14.50 2.76
N ARG A 156 4.69 14.35 4.09
CA ARG A 156 4.63 15.48 5.06
C ARG A 156 5.81 16.46 4.99
N ASP A 157 6.95 16.02 4.47
CA ASP A 157 8.17 16.83 4.29
C ASP A 157 8.23 17.57 2.95
N GLY A 158 7.19 17.43 2.11
CA GLY A 158 7.10 18.06 0.80
C GLY A 158 7.58 17.21 -0.37
N ARG A 159 8.10 15.99 -0.15
CA ARG A 159 8.43 15.07 -1.24
C ARG A 159 7.17 14.54 -1.94
N PHE A 160 7.29 14.28 -3.25
CA PHE A 160 6.23 13.73 -4.07
C PHE A 160 6.62 12.35 -4.59
N THR A 161 5.66 11.42 -4.57
CA THR A 161 5.84 10.07 -5.11
C THR A 161 4.76 9.83 -6.17
N ASP A 162 5.19 9.61 -7.41
CA ASP A 162 4.28 9.27 -8.48
C ASP A 162 3.85 7.81 -8.36
N VAL A 163 2.54 7.58 -8.34
CA VAL A 163 1.97 6.25 -8.16
C VAL A 163 0.93 5.90 -9.21
N LEU A 164 0.82 4.61 -9.48
CA LEU A 164 -0.32 4.01 -10.17
C LEU A 164 -1.22 3.35 -9.14
N TYR A 165 -2.38 3.94 -8.94
CA TYR A 165 -3.36 3.54 -7.93
C TYR A 165 -4.28 2.45 -8.49
N ASN A 166 -4.25 1.29 -7.87
CA ASN A 166 -5.11 0.15 -8.16
C ASN A 166 -6.07 -0.02 -6.98
N ALA A 167 -7.37 0.06 -7.23
CA ALA A 167 -8.35 0.00 -6.16
C ALA A 167 -9.58 -0.80 -6.54
N SER A 168 -10.17 -1.46 -5.55
CA SER A 168 -11.37 -2.29 -5.72
C SER A 168 -12.27 -2.19 -4.50
N VAL A 169 -13.57 -2.39 -4.68
CA VAL A 169 -14.48 -2.51 -3.55
C VAL A 169 -14.24 -3.83 -2.83
N TYR A 170 -14.22 -3.81 -1.48
CA TYR A 170 -14.25 -5.02 -0.68
C TYR A 170 -15.60 -5.15 0.04
N ARG A 171 -16.04 -6.41 0.21
CA ARG A 171 -17.40 -6.73 0.66
C ARG A 171 -17.33 -7.57 1.93
N ASN A 172 -18.38 -7.46 2.75
CA ASN A 172 -18.59 -8.39 3.85
C ASN A 172 -19.10 -9.76 3.34
N SER A 173 -19.23 -10.72 4.25
CA SER A 173 -19.76 -12.06 3.96
C SER A 173 -21.19 -12.09 3.40
N ARG A 174 -21.94 -10.98 3.53
CA ARG A 174 -23.30 -10.81 2.98
C ARG A 174 -23.30 -10.10 1.62
N GLY A 175 -22.14 -9.81 1.04
CA GLY A 175 -21.99 -9.14 -0.24
C GLY A 175 -22.15 -7.60 -0.20
N SER A 176 -22.39 -7.01 0.96
CA SER A 176 -22.48 -5.55 1.10
C SER A 176 -21.09 -4.93 0.96
N VAL A 177 -20.96 -3.88 0.16
CA VAL A 177 -19.72 -3.10 0.05
C VAL A 177 -19.41 -2.45 1.39
N LEU A 178 -18.22 -2.73 1.93
CA LEU A 178 -17.71 -2.11 3.16
C LEU A 178 -16.89 -0.86 2.86
N GLY A 179 -16.23 -0.83 1.71
CA GLY A 179 -15.36 0.26 1.33
C GLY A 179 -14.47 -0.10 0.16
N VAL A 180 -13.35 0.60 0.05
CA VAL A 180 -12.35 0.45 -0.99
C VAL A 180 -11.05 -0.07 -0.39
N PHE A 181 -10.46 -1.07 -1.02
CA PHE A 181 -9.07 -1.47 -0.80
C PHE A 181 -8.23 -0.95 -1.96
N ALA A 182 -7.10 -0.34 -1.65
CA ALA A 182 -6.21 0.24 -2.64
C ALA A 182 -4.75 -0.08 -2.40
N ALA A 183 -4.04 -0.28 -3.51
CA ALA A 183 -2.59 -0.41 -3.59
C ALA A 183 -2.05 0.69 -4.50
N ALA A 184 -1.00 1.39 -4.05
CA ALA A 184 -0.36 2.43 -4.84
C ALA A 184 1.03 1.98 -5.27
N ARG A 185 1.20 1.58 -6.54
CA ARG A 185 2.50 1.17 -7.07
C ARG A 185 3.36 2.40 -7.35
N ASP A 186 4.53 2.51 -6.73
CA ASP A 186 5.49 3.58 -7.03
C ASP A 186 6.06 3.43 -8.45
N VAL A 187 5.88 4.47 -9.26
CA VAL A 187 6.39 4.55 -10.63
C VAL A 187 7.35 5.73 -10.82
N THR A 188 7.83 6.34 -9.74
CA THR A 188 8.71 7.51 -9.77
C THR A 188 10.01 7.22 -10.52
N ALA A 189 10.66 6.09 -10.22
CA ALA A 189 11.89 5.68 -10.91
C ALA A 189 11.65 5.39 -12.39
N GLN A 190 10.54 4.70 -12.70
CA GLN A 190 10.16 4.38 -14.07
C GLN A 190 9.90 5.64 -14.89
N LYS A 191 9.07 6.58 -14.38
CA LYS A 191 8.79 7.85 -15.05
C LYS A 191 10.03 8.69 -15.30
N LYS A 192 10.97 8.71 -14.35
CA LYS A 192 12.27 9.41 -14.53
C LYS A 192 13.07 8.80 -15.67
N ALA A 193 13.20 7.47 -15.69
CA ALA A 193 13.91 6.78 -16.77
C ALA A 193 13.24 7.01 -18.14
N GLU A 194 11.91 6.96 -18.20
CA GLU A 194 11.15 7.24 -19.42
C GLU A 194 11.36 8.67 -19.91
N ALA A 195 11.37 9.66 -19.00
CA ALA A 195 11.62 11.06 -19.32
C ALA A 195 13.05 11.29 -19.84
N GLU A 196 14.05 10.65 -19.22
CA GLU A 196 15.45 10.73 -19.66
C GLU A 196 15.64 10.16 -21.07
N VAL A 197 15.04 9.00 -21.36
CA VAL A 197 15.07 8.40 -22.70
C VAL A 197 14.34 9.29 -23.72
N ALA A 198 13.20 9.86 -23.36
CA ALA A 198 12.45 10.75 -24.25
C ALA A 198 13.25 12.02 -24.60
N GLU A 199 13.93 12.61 -23.63
CA GLU A 199 14.77 13.80 -23.83
C GLU A 199 15.99 13.49 -24.71
N GLN A 200 16.63 12.32 -24.51
CA GLN A 200 17.73 11.88 -25.38
C GLN A 200 17.28 11.70 -26.83
N ARG A 201 16.14 11.03 -27.06
CA ARG A 201 15.57 10.85 -28.40
C ARG A 201 15.25 12.18 -29.07
N LYS A 202 14.70 13.15 -28.32
CA LYS A 202 14.42 14.49 -28.83
C LYS A 202 15.69 15.18 -29.32
N LYS A 203 16.77 15.16 -28.52
CA LYS A 203 18.07 15.74 -28.90
C LYS A 203 18.68 15.05 -30.11
N GLU A 204 18.53 13.74 -30.23
CA GLU A 204 19.03 12.99 -31.38
C GLU A 204 18.27 13.36 -32.66
N LEU A 205 16.94 13.48 -32.61
CA LEU A 205 16.12 13.94 -33.74
C LEU A 205 16.46 15.36 -34.17
N GLU A 206 16.70 16.27 -33.21
CA GLU A 206 17.14 17.64 -33.49
C GLU A 206 18.49 17.66 -34.22
N ARG A 207 19.48 16.87 -33.75
CA ARG A 207 20.78 16.75 -34.42
C ARG A 207 20.67 16.17 -35.83
N LEU A 208 19.84 15.14 -36.02
CA LEU A 208 19.61 14.57 -37.35
C LEU A 208 19.00 15.60 -38.31
N SER A 209 18.02 16.38 -37.85
CA SER A 209 17.40 17.46 -38.62
C SER A 209 18.40 18.56 -39.00
N GLU A 210 19.30 18.94 -38.10
CA GLU A 210 20.38 19.89 -38.39
C GLU A 210 21.37 19.35 -39.44
N LEU A 211 21.77 18.08 -39.31
CA LEU A 211 22.65 17.42 -40.27
C LEU A 211 22.01 17.34 -41.66
N GLU A 212 20.72 16.99 -41.75
CA GLU A 212 20.00 16.97 -43.03
C GLU A 212 19.93 18.37 -43.67
N ARG A 213 19.68 19.42 -42.89
CA ARG A 213 19.70 20.80 -43.40
C ARG A 213 21.08 21.18 -43.92
N PHE A 214 22.13 20.86 -43.17
CA PHE A 214 23.51 21.14 -43.57
C PHE A 214 23.89 20.38 -44.86
N GLN A 215 23.52 19.10 -44.96
CA GLN A 215 23.74 18.31 -46.17
C GLN A 215 23.01 18.91 -47.37
N LYS A 216 21.71 19.26 -47.24
CA LYS A 216 20.96 19.91 -48.32
C LYS A 216 21.60 21.23 -48.76
N LEU A 217 22.05 22.05 -47.81
CA LEU A 217 22.73 23.31 -48.13
C LEU A 217 24.06 23.07 -48.87
N THR A 218 24.82 22.07 -48.44
CA THR A 218 26.11 21.71 -49.04
C THR A 218 25.92 21.19 -50.47
N VAL A 219 25.00 20.25 -50.68
CA VAL A 219 24.66 19.74 -52.02
C VAL A 219 24.15 20.86 -52.92
N GLY A 220 23.29 21.76 -52.40
CA GLY A 220 22.82 22.91 -53.16
C GLY A 220 23.95 23.85 -53.59
N ARG A 221 24.94 24.10 -52.73
CA ARG A 221 26.13 24.90 -53.05
C ARG A 221 26.99 24.24 -54.13
N GLU A 222 27.22 22.93 -54.05
CA GLU A 222 27.99 22.19 -55.05
C GLU A 222 27.32 22.20 -56.42
N LEU A 223 26.00 21.96 -56.48
CA LEU A 223 25.23 22.04 -57.72
C LEU A 223 25.30 23.44 -58.34
N LYS A 224 25.19 24.50 -57.54
CA LYS A 224 25.32 25.89 -58.02
C LYS A 224 26.72 26.19 -58.55
N MET A 225 27.76 25.67 -57.91
CA MET A 225 29.15 25.78 -58.37
C MET A 225 29.38 25.08 -59.71
N ILE A 226 28.79 23.90 -59.91
CA ILE A 226 28.87 23.17 -61.19
C ILE A 226 28.16 23.98 -62.29
N GLU A 227 26.97 24.51 -62.01
CA GLU A 227 26.21 25.34 -62.95
C GLU A 227 26.97 26.61 -63.36
N LEU A 228 27.51 27.35 -62.39
CA LEU A 228 28.31 28.56 -62.63
C LEU A 228 29.60 28.28 -63.43
N LYS A 229 30.28 27.16 -63.15
CA LYS A 229 31.48 26.77 -63.92
C LYS A 229 31.14 26.54 -65.40
N LYS A 230 30.00 25.90 -65.66
CA LYS A 230 29.53 25.64 -67.02
C LYS A 230 29.20 26.94 -67.76
N GLU A 231 28.49 27.87 -67.12
CA GLU A 231 28.23 29.21 -67.68
C GLU A 231 29.52 29.98 -68.01
N ILE A 232 30.51 29.96 -67.11
CA ILE A 232 31.81 30.62 -67.34
C ILE A 232 32.55 30.01 -68.53
N GLU A 233 32.54 28.68 -68.68
CA GLU A 233 33.15 28.00 -69.82
C GLU A 233 32.46 28.38 -71.14
N ASP A 234 31.13 28.42 -71.17
CA ASP A 234 30.36 28.79 -72.34
C ASP A 234 30.63 30.26 -72.74
N LEU A 235 30.67 31.18 -71.78
CA LEU A 235 31.05 32.58 -71.99
C LEU A 235 32.48 32.71 -72.54
N ARG A 236 33.45 31.95 -71.99
CA ARG A 236 34.83 31.95 -72.49
C ARG A 236 34.93 31.46 -73.94
N ARG A 237 34.15 30.46 -74.32
CA ARG A 237 34.10 29.98 -75.72
C ARG A 237 33.54 31.06 -76.66
N GLN A 238 32.55 31.83 -76.23
CA GLN A 238 32.00 32.94 -77.03
C GLN A 238 33.00 34.08 -77.22
N VAL A 239 33.77 34.43 -76.19
CA VAL A 239 34.79 35.50 -76.27
C VAL A 239 35.98 35.12 -77.14
N HIS A 240 36.38 33.84 -77.20
CA HIS A 240 37.47 33.37 -78.07
C HIS A 240 37.06 33.06 -79.51
N ALA A 241 35.77 33.16 -79.84
CA ALA A 241 35.26 32.98 -81.20
C ALA A 241 35.10 34.30 -81.98
N GLN A 242 35.47 35.44 -81.38
CA GLN A 242 35.60 36.76 -82.02
C GLN A 242 37.08 37.12 -82.22
#